data_AF-T0GI79-F1
#
_entry.id   AF-T0GI79-F1
#
_cell.length_a   1.000
_cell.length_b   1.000
_cell.length_c   1.000
_cell.angle_alpha   90.00
_cell.angle_beta   90.00
_cell.angle_gamma   90.00
#
_symmetry.space_group_name_H-M   'P 1'
#
loop_
_entity.id
_entity.type
_entity.pdbx_description
1 polymer ?
#
loop_
_entity_poly.entity_id
_entity_poly.type
_entity_poly.pdbx_seq_one_letter_code
_entity_poly.pdbx_strand_id
1 'polypeptide(L)'
;MTEILAAAPYPSYRLIPSRFPPIGLFDTVATAADAQAVMELAGWTNDRLVADLLHRLPESHWVYGRPNSSVIMAAFLHTAPDGLRFNGPELGAWYASKEIETAAAEVGHHLRREAIARDVPGMSRTYRAYSAKLVGEDYRDIRGL
;
A
#
# COMPACT_ATOMS: atom_id res chain seq x y z
N MET A 1 -18.07 5.36 20.73
CA MET A 1 -17.77 4.97 19.34
C MET A 1 -18.74 3.87 18.98
N THR A 2 -19.41 3.94 17.83
CA THR A 2 -20.37 2.92 17.38
C THR A 2 -19.66 1.62 17.04
N GLU A 3 -20.07 0.52 17.66
CA GLU A 3 -19.53 -0.84 17.45
C GLU A 3 -20.00 -1.48 16.13
N ILE A 4 -20.44 -0.68 15.16
CA ILE A 4 -21.04 -1.20 13.93
C ILE A 4 -19.94 -1.79 13.05
N LEU A 5 -20.10 -3.08 12.74
CA LEU A 5 -19.25 -3.81 11.80
C LEU A 5 -19.90 -3.80 10.42
N ALA A 6 -19.08 -3.75 9.39
CA ALA A 6 -19.51 -3.80 8.00
C ALA A 6 -18.60 -4.72 7.17
N ALA A 7 -19.15 -5.30 6.12
CA ALA A 7 -18.34 -5.96 5.10
C ALA A 7 -17.55 -4.91 4.30
N ALA A 8 -16.32 -5.27 3.92
CA ALA A 8 -15.55 -4.45 3.00
C ALA A 8 -16.16 -4.45 1.58
N PRO A 9 -16.06 -3.34 0.83
CA PRO A 9 -16.51 -3.31 -0.55
C PRO A 9 -15.74 -4.31 -1.42
N TYR A 10 -16.45 -4.94 -2.36
CA TYR A 10 -15.86 -5.88 -3.31
C TYR A 10 -16.42 -5.66 -4.73
N PRO A 11 -15.55 -5.48 -5.75
CA PRO A 11 -14.10 -5.26 -5.62
C PRO A 11 -13.79 -3.94 -4.89
N SER A 12 -12.60 -3.87 -4.30
CA SER A 12 -11.99 -2.61 -3.87
C SER A 12 -10.87 -2.24 -4.82
N TYR A 13 -10.62 -0.94 -5.01
CA TYR A 13 -9.65 -0.41 -5.98
C TYR A 13 -8.57 0.41 -5.30
N ARG A 14 -7.30 0.13 -5.62
CA ARG A 14 -6.13 0.90 -5.22
C ARG A 14 -5.35 1.33 -6.46
N LEU A 15 -4.98 2.61 -6.53
CA LEU A 15 -4.15 3.15 -7.61
C LEU A 15 -2.71 3.35 -7.11
N ILE A 16 -1.74 2.85 -7.85
CA ILE A 16 -0.31 3.03 -7.54
C ILE A 16 0.39 3.62 -8.77
N PRO A 17 1.18 4.69 -8.63
CA PRO A 17 1.91 5.26 -9.75
C PRO A 17 2.90 4.21 -10.29
N SER A 18 2.81 3.91 -11.57
CA SER A 18 3.60 2.85 -12.23
C SER A 18 3.70 3.17 -13.71
N ARG A 19 4.93 3.41 -14.19
CA ARG A 19 5.23 3.67 -15.61
C ARG A 19 5.65 2.41 -16.36
N PHE A 20 6.25 1.44 -15.66
CA PHE A 20 6.71 0.16 -16.20
C PHE A 20 6.07 -0.99 -15.40
N PRO A 21 6.01 -2.22 -15.95
CA PRO A 21 5.62 -3.39 -15.18
C PRO A 21 6.46 -3.48 -13.89
N PRO A 22 5.84 -3.63 -12.71
CA PRO A 22 6.60 -3.77 -11.48
C PRO A 22 7.41 -5.07 -11.50
N ILE A 23 8.68 -5.02 -11.10
CA ILE A 23 9.43 -6.23 -10.77
C ILE A 23 9.09 -6.56 -9.31
N GLY A 24 8.34 -7.63 -9.11
CA GLY A 24 7.85 -8.03 -7.80
C GLY A 24 8.93 -8.77 -7.01
N LEU A 25 9.61 -8.06 -6.11
CA LEU A 25 10.67 -8.59 -5.26
C LEU A 25 10.23 -9.83 -4.45
N PHE A 26 9.03 -9.81 -3.88
CA PHE A 26 8.46 -10.90 -3.07
C PHE A 26 7.67 -11.93 -3.90
N ASP A 27 7.40 -11.63 -5.17
CA ASP A 27 6.42 -12.38 -5.97
C ASP A 27 6.95 -13.77 -6.35
N THR A 28 8.27 -13.93 -6.45
CA THR A 28 8.97 -15.18 -6.82
C THR A 28 9.71 -15.83 -5.66
N VAL A 29 9.54 -15.31 -4.44
CA VAL A 29 10.24 -15.79 -3.24
C VAL A 29 9.54 -17.02 -2.69
N ALA A 30 10.29 -18.08 -2.39
CA ALA A 30 9.72 -19.36 -1.97
C ALA A 30 9.46 -19.46 -0.47
N THR A 31 10.29 -18.83 0.37
CA THR A 31 10.21 -18.93 1.84
C THR A 31 10.39 -17.57 2.53
N ALA A 32 10.03 -17.48 3.81
CA ALA A 32 10.25 -16.27 4.61
C ALA A 32 11.75 -15.93 4.79
N ALA A 33 12.60 -16.95 4.97
CA ALA A 33 14.05 -16.78 5.02
C ALA A 33 14.60 -16.19 3.70
N ASP A 34 14.08 -16.65 2.56
CA ASP A 34 14.44 -16.10 1.25
C ASP A 34 13.95 -14.65 1.11
N ALA A 35 12.78 -14.30 1.67
CA ALA A 35 12.24 -12.94 1.64
C ALA A 35 13.15 -11.95 2.37
N GLN A 36 13.69 -12.36 3.52
CA GLN A 36 14.65 -11.56 4.29
C GLN A 36 15.96 -11.37 3.53
N ALA A 37 16.53 -12.44 2.96
CA ALA A 37 17.75 -12.37 2.16
C ALA A 37 17.58 -11.47 0.92
N VAL A 38 16.44 -11.58 0.24
CA VAL A 38 16.11 -10.77 -0.94
C VAL A 38 15.95 -9.29 -0.57
N MET A 39 15.33 -8.99 0.58
CA MET A 39 15.22 -7.60 1.08
C MET A 39 16.57 -7.02 1.49
N GLU A 40 17.42 -7.81 2.14
CA GLU A 40 18.78 -7.39 2.48
C GLU A 40 19.58 -7.03 1.22
N LEU A 41 19.58 -7.90 0.20
CA LEU A 41 20.19 -7.66 -1.11
C LEU A 41 19.62 -6.42 -1.81
N ALA A 42 18.30 -6.24 -1.77
CA ALA A 42 17.65 -5.06 -2.35
C ALA A 42 18.03 -3.77 -1.59
N GLY A 43 18.18 -3.84 -0.27
CA GLY A 43 18.61 -2.75 0.59
C GLY A 43 20.00 -2.23 0.30
N TRP A 44 20.89 -3.06 -0.27
CA TRP A 44 22.23 -2.63 -0.67
C TRP A 44 22.24 -1.65 -1.85
N THR A 45 21.17 -1.61 -2.65
CA THR A 45 21.05 -0.73 -3.82
C THR A 45 19.94 0.30 -3.69
N ASN A 46 19.13 0.20 -2.63
CA ASN A 46 18.00 1.07 -2.36
C ASN A 46 17.83 1.25 -0.86
N ASP A 47 18.33 2.36 -0.33
CA ASP A 47 18.23 2.73 1.10
C ASP A 47 16.78 2.78 1.63
N ARG A 48 15.77 2.75 0.75
CA ARG A 48 14.35 2.61 1.14
C ARG A 48 13.93 1.17 1.45
N LEU A 49 14.76 0.16 1.22
CA LEU A 49 14.49 -1.27 1.40
C LEU A 49 15.41 -1.86 2.47
N VAL A 50 15.39 -1.30 3.69
CA VAL A 50 16.19 -1.84 4.80
C VAL A 50 15.49 -3.07 5.38
N ALA A 51 16.24 -4.12 5.72
CA ALA A 51 15.72 -5.32 6.37
C ALA A 51 14.85 -5.00 7.61
N ASP A 52 15.16 -3.91 8.32
CA ASP A 52 14.38 -3.40 9.46
C ASP A 52 12.91 -3.09 9.13
N LEU A 53 12.59 -2.80 7.87
CA LEU A 53 11.20 -2.59 7.47
C LEU A 53 10.39 -3.88 7.61
N LEU A 54 10.97 -5.06 7.32
CA LEU A 54 10.25 -6.33 7.46
C LEU A 54 9.82 -6.59 8.91
N HIS A 55 10.64 -6.18 9.87
CA HIS A 55 10.36 -6.34 11.30
C HIS A 55 9.19 -5.47 11.80
N ARG A 56 8.64 -4.56 10.98
CA ARG A 56 7.39 -3.84 11.29
C ARG A 56 6.15 -4.75 11.25
N LEU A 57 6.26 -5.92 10.61
CA LEU A 57 5.22 -6.95 10.57
C LEU A 57 5.73 -8.25 11.20
N PRO A 58 4.93 -8.93 12.03
CA PRO A 58 5.22 -10.31 12.41
C PRO A 58 5.43 -11.18 11.18
N GLU A 59 6.39 -12.11 11.24
CA GLU A 59 6.73 -13.00 10.12
C GLU A 59 5.52 -13.81 9.62
N SER A 60 4.60 -14.17 10.53
CA SER A 60 3.34 -14.84 10.20
C SER A 60 2.40 -14.02 9.29
N HIS A 61 2.61 -12.71 9.18
CA HIS A 61 1.84 -11.81 8.32
C HIS A 61 2.54 -11.51 7.01
N TRP A 62 3.76 -12.02 6.79
CA TRP A 62 4.49 -11.78 5.55
C TRP A 62 3.82 -12.48 4.38
N VAL A 63 3.83 -11.78 3.24
CA VAL A 63 3.23 -12.24 2.00
C VAL A 63 4.34 -12.39 0.96
N TYR A 64 4.51 -13.60 0.46
CA TYR A 64 5.53 -13.95 -0.53
C TYR A 64 5.04 -15.09 -1.43
N GLY A 65 5.74 -15.31 -2.55
CA GLY A 65 5.54 -16.46 -3.44
C GLY A 65 4.23 -16.48 -4.22
N ARG A 66 3.51 -15.36 -4.25
CA ARG A 66 2.28 -15.19 -5.02
C ARG A 66 2.23 -13.86 -5.76
N PRO A 67 1.47 -13.75 -6.87
CA PRO A 67 1.35 -12.49 -7.61
C PRO A 67 0.94 -11.32 -6.71
N ASN A 68 1.58 -10.17 -6.89
CA ASN A 68 1.35 -8.93 -6.13
C ASN A 68 1.75 -8.98 -4.65
N SER A 69 2.51 -9.99 -4.21
CA SER A 69 3.04 -10.04 -2.84
C SER A 69 3.80 -8.77 -2.47
N SER A 70 4.59 -8.27 -3.41
CA SER A 70 5.37 -7.04 -3.22
C SER A 70 4.49 -5.81 -3.05
N VAL A 71 3.36 -5.75 -3.75
CA VAL A 71 2.42 -4.64 -3.66
C VAL A 71 1.70 -4.65 -2.32
N ILE A 72 1.35 -5.85 -1.83
CA ILE A 72 0.74 -6.05 -0.52
C ILE A 72 1.74 -5.65 0.58
N MET A 73 2.94 -6.24 0.59
CA MET A 73 3.97 -5.94 1.59
C MET A 73 4.32 -4.44 1.59
N ALA A 74 4.52 -3.84 0.41
CA ALA A 74 4.85 -2.42 0.30
C ALA A 74 3.80 -1.49 0.92
N ALA A 75 2.51 -1.85 0.87
CA ALA A 75 1.44 -1.05 1.46
C ALA A 75 1.57 -0.90 2.98
N PHE A 76 2.14 -1.90 3.66
CA PHE A 76 2.33 -1.92 5.11
C PHE A 76 3.74 -1.50 5.54
N LEU A 77 4.76 -1.79 4.72
CA LEU A 77 6.15 -1.51 5.07
C LEU A 77 6.56 -0.07 4.77
N HIS A 78 5.98 0.56 3.75
CA HIS A 78 6.31 1.94 3.35
C HIS A 78 5.24 2.93 3.80
N THR A 79 5.30 3.33 5.07
CA THR A 79 4.48 4.43 5.61
C THR A 79 5.26 5.74 5.66
N ALA A 80 4.54 6.85 5.69
CA ALA A 80 5.15 8.18 5.84
C ALA A 80 5.65 8.39 7.28
N PRO A 81 6.70 9.21 7.51
CA PRO A 81 7.25 9.46 8.85
C PRO A 81 6.26 10.02 9.87
N ASP A 82 5.21 10.73 9.41
CA ASP A 82 4.15 11.28 10.26
C ASP A 82 2.83 10.48 10.17
N GLY A 83 2.86 9.31 9.52
CA GLY A 83 1.67 8.53 9.20
C GLY A 83 0.82 9.12 8.07
N LEU A 84 -0.38 8.56 7.92
CA LEU A 84 -1.41 9.00 6.96
C LEU A 84 -2.75 9.19 7.68
N ARG A 85 -3.83 9.40 6.92
CA ARG A 85 -5.15 9.75 7.47
C ARG A 85 -5.66 8.77 8.55
N PHE A 86 -5.39 7.46 8.38
CA PHE A 86 -5.93 6.40 9.23
C PHE A 86 -4.86 5.42 9.77
N ASN A 87 -3.58 5.76 9.69
CA ASN A 87 -2.50 4.94 10.27
C ASN A 87 -1.31 5.81 10.70
N GLY A 88 -0.58 5.37 11.72
CA GLY A 88 0.63 6.03 12.18
C GLY A 88 1.89 5.66 11.39
N PRO A 89 3.07 6.13 11.84
CA PRO A 89 4.36 5.84 11.20
C PRO A 89 4.91 4.43 11.48
N GLU A 90 4.31 3.70 12.40
CA GLU A 90 4.70 2.34 12.78
C GLU A 90 4.34 1.30 11.71
N LEU A 91 3.16 1.44 11.09
CA LEU A 91 2.64 0.49 10.11
C LEU A 91 1.83 1.21 9.05
N GLY A 92 2.09 0.89 7.78
CA GLY A 92 1.32 1.37 6.64
C GLY A 92 -0.07 0.73 6.57
N ALA A 93 -0.82 1.08 5.53
CA ALA A 93 -2.16 0.55 5.33
C ALA A 93 -2.53 0.36 3.85
N TRP A 94 -3.44 -0.58 3.63
CA TRP A 94 -4.10 -0.76 2.34
C TRP A 94 -5.26 0.23 2.15
N TYR A 95 -4.95 1.43 1.67
CA TYR A 95 -5.96 2.38 1.19
C TYR A 95 -6.54 1.91 -0.15
N ALA A 96 -7.87 1.77 -0.19
CA ALA A 96 -8.64 1.42 -1.37
C ALA A 96 -10.06 2.02 -1.29
N SER A 97 -10.74 2.11 -2.44
CA SER A 97 -12.12 2.60 -2.55
C SER A 97 -13.04 1.55 -3.16
N LYS A 98 -14.35 1.72 -2.99
CA LYS A 98 -15.35 0.88 -3.67
C LYS A 98 -15.39 1.12 -5.17
N GLU A 99 -15.36 2.38 -5.59
CA GLU A 99 -15.40 2.78 -7.01
C GLU A 99 -14.03 3.27 -7.46
N ILE A 100 -13.63 2.96 -8.69
CA ILE A 100 -12.31 3.36 -9.22
C ILE A 100 -12.19 4.89 -9.38
N GLU A 101 -13.30 5.55 -9.68
CA GLU A 101 -13.42 7.01 -9.78
C GLU A 101 -13.10 7.67 -8.46
N THR A 102 -13.48 7.06 -7.33
CA THR A 102 -13.12 7.55 -5.99
C THR A 102 -11.60 7.49 -5.78
N ALA A 103 -10.95 6.39 -6.16
CA ALA A 103 -9.50 6.30 -6.07
C ALA A 103 -8.80 7.32 -6.99
N ALA A 104 -9.33 7.54 -8.19
CA ALA A 104 -8.83 8.55 -9.11
C ALA A 104 -8.98 9.97 -8.55
N ALA A 105 -10.10 10.27 -7.89
CA ALA A 105 -10.33 11.56 -7.24
C ALA A 105 -9.35 11.81 -6.07
N GLU A 106 -9.09 10.81 -5.22
CA GLU A 106 -8.09 10.91 -4.14
C GLU A 106 -6.68 11.10 -4.71
N VAL A 107 -6.32 10.37 -5.77
CA VAL A 107 -5.05 10.59 -6.49
C VAL A 107 -4.95 12.02 -7.04
N GLY A 108 -6.00 12.53 -7.67
CA GLY A 108 -6.06 13.91 -8.17
C GLY A 108 -5.92 14.95 -7.06
N HIS A 109 -6.57 14.72 -5.92
CA HIS A 109 -6.44 15.57 -4.72
C HIS A 109 -4.98 15.64 -4.25
N HIS A 110 -4.30 14.50 -4.13
CA HIS A 110 -2.90 14.46 -3.69
C HIS A 110 -1.93 15.03 -4.73
N LEU A 111 -2.14 14.78 -6.03
CA LEU A 111 -1.34 15.38 -7.10
C LEU A 111 -1.47 16.90 -7.11
N ARG A 112 -2.69 17.43 -6.91
CA ARG A 112 -2.91 18.88 -6.81
C ARG A 112 -2.15 19.47 -5.62
N ARG A 113 -2.22 18.83 -4.45
CA ARG A 113 -1.47 19.27 -3.26
C ARG A 113 0.03 19.26 -3.50
N GLU A 114 0.56 18.23 -4.15
CA GLU A 114 1.98 18.15 -4.51
C GLU A 114 2.37 19.26 -5.51
N ALA A 115 1.55 19.51 -6.53
CA ALA A 115 1.79 20.57 -7.51
C ALA A 115 1.89 21.95 -6.86
N ILE A 116 0.95 22.26 -5.94
CA ILE A 116 0.95 23.51 -5.17
C ILE A 116 2.20 23.60 -4.29
N ALA A 117 2.52 22.54 -3.55
CA ALA A 117 3.68 22.53 -2.65
C ALA A 117 5.02 22.70 -3.38
N ARG A 118 5.07 22.35 -4.67
CA ARG A 118 6.27 22.43 -5.52
C ARG A 118 6.27 23.63 -6.46
N ASP A 119 5.26 24.49 -6.39
CA ASP A 119 5.09 25.65 -7.27
C ASP A 119 5.18 25.30 -8.77
N VAL A 120 4.46 24.25 -9.18
CA VAL A 120 4.36 23.83 -10.59
C VAL A 120 2.92 23.92 -11.09
N PRO A 121 2.70 24.26 -12.37
CA PRO A 121 1.35 24.51 -12.91
C PRO A 121 0.45 23.26 -12.94
N GLY A 122 1.04 22.06 -12.90
CA GLY A 122 0.30 20.82 -12.87
C GLY A 122 1.22 19.60 -12.81
N MET A 123 0.62 18.45 -12.53
CA MET A 123 1.31 17.17 -12.49
C MET A 123 0.48 16.09 -13.18
N SER A 124 1.17 15.19 -13.88
CA SER A 124 0.57 14.01 -14.50
C SER A 124 1.45 12.79 -14.23
N ARG A 125 0.81 11.65 -13.94
CA ARG A 125 1.48 10.36 -13.71
C ARG A 125 0.60 9.25 -14.26
N THR A 126 1.23 8.17 -14.73
CA THR A 126 0.52 6.93 -15.08
C THR A 126 0.33 6.08 -13.84
N TYR A 127 -0.88 5.57 -13.66
CA TYR A 127 -1.26 4.73 -12.52
C TYR A 127 -1.67 3.34 -12.99
N ARG A 128 -1.36 2.35 -12.14
CA ARG A 128 -1.89 1.00 -12.24
C ARG A 128 -3.02 0.83 -11.23
N ALA A 129 -4.14 0.29 -11.68
CA ALA A 129 -5.24 -0.10 -10.83
C ALA A 129 -5.07 -1.55 -10.36
N TYR A 130 -5.14 -1.75 -9.05
CA TYR A 130 -5.24 -3.05 -8.42
C TYR A 130 -6.66 -3.22 -7.90
N SER A 131 -7.32 -4.31 -8.28
CA SER A 131 -8.57 -4.74 -7.66
C SER A 131 -8.28 -5.81 -6.60
N ALA A 132 -8.96 -5.71 -5.47
CA ALA A 132 -8.76 -6.65 -4.36
C ALA A 132 -10.08 -7.06 -3.69
N LYS A 133 -10.13 -8.32 -3.27
CA LYS A 133 -11.06 -8.81 -2.25
C LYS A 133 -10.45 -8.62 -0.88
N LEU A 134 -11.08 -7.80 -0.06
CA LEU A 134 -10.75 -7.69 1.35
C LEU A 134 -11.56 -8.76 2.10
N VAL A 135 -10.88 -9.68 2.75
CA VAL A 135 -11.51 -10.79 3.51
C VAL A 135 -11.71 -10.34 4.95
N GLY A 136 -12.85 -10.70 5.55
CA GLY A 136 -13.26 -10.28 6.89
C GLY A 136 -14.66 -9.67 6.89
N GLU A 137 -15.34 -9.74 8.01
CA GLU A 137 -16.69 -9.18 8.23
C GLU A 137 -16.72 -8.19 9.40
N ASP A 138 -15.56 -7.91 9.97
CA ASP A 138 -15.30 -7.18 11.21
C ASP A 138 -14.67 -5.81 10.97
N TYR A 139 -14.87 -5.22 9.79
CA TYR A 139 -14.41 -3.86 9.51
C TYR A 139 -15.28 -2.85 10.27
N ARG A 140 -14.63 -1.91 10.97
CA ARG A 140 -15.32 -0.84 11.69
C ARG A 140 -15.94 0.17 10.71
N ASP A 141 -17.25 0.38 10.81
CA ASP A 141 -17.94 1.40 10.04
C ASP A 141 -17.84 2.77 10.71
N ILE A 142 -17.05 3.66 10.09
CA ILE A 142 -16.80 5.01 10.58
C ILE A 142 -17.53 6.10 9.76
N ARG A 143 -18.44 5.75 8.85
CA ARG A 143 -19.10 6.69 7.92
C ARG A 143 -20.10 7.65 8.59
N GLY A 144 -20.57 7.31 9.79
CA GLY A 144 -21.54 8.10 10.57
C GLY A 144 -20.96 8.73 11.83
N LEU A 145 -19.64 8.88 11.91
CA LEU A 145 -18.94 9.60 12.97
C LEU A 145 -18.81 11.10 12.66
#